data_AF-D0MYI0-F1
#
_entry.id   AF-D0MYI0-F1
#
_cell.length_a   1.000
_cell.length_b   1.000
_cell.length_c   1.000
_cell.angle_alpha   90.00
_cell.angle_beta   90.00
_cell.angle_gamma   90.00
#
_symmetry.space_group_name_H-M   'P 1'
#
loop_
_entity.id
_entity.type
_entity.pdbx_description
1 polymer ?
#
loop_
_entity_poly.entity_id
_entity_poly.type
_entity_poly.pdbx_seq_one_letter_code
_entity_poly.pdbx_strand_id
1 'polypeptide(L)'
;METEVKRRLGAHVQRRGDGFTEAESIGMLQLVRNRWREGWDVIAQLHNAQFAKHSRSADSLKKKFSRLYRSTIPPRGAKNHQAITFAHVVHKEMIEGVPPAPGGVPSRTQDGADETEHSWVDTAEVPTAATSSPAPVSVPATVATPPTAASAPRPRARMPRPTTEWQHPAVFPADATPLPTDDLLTSVLKVILRSQYQRDLDREEERQRRDEERQRRREEAEQRRQEEDRRRDEEREERRRRSEERTEERAENRRRHEQFMQMMTLLVSKNSASSQRDAEC
;
A
#
# COMPACT_ATOMS: atom_id res chain seq x y z
N MET A 1 41.54 -40.80 10.07
CA MET A 1 41.31 -40.49 8.65
C MET A 1 39.96 -39.83 8.54
N GLU A 2 39.99 -38.51 8.43
CA GLU A 2 38.84 -37.62 8.28
C GLU A 2 38.37 -37.65 6.82
N THR A 3 37.07 -37.71 6.57
CA THR A 3 36.49 -37.21 5.32
C THR A 3 35.17 -36.51 5.62
N GLU A 4 35.28 -35.21 5.91
CA GLU A 4 34.19 -34.25 5.93
C GLU A 4 33.51 -34.16 4.56
N VAL A 5 32.22 -34.51 4.49
CA VAL A 5 31.37 -34.19 3.33
C VAL A 5 30.96 -32.73 3.43
N LYS A 6 31.87 -31.85 3.04
CA LYS A 6 31.65 -30.42 2.87
C LYS A 6 30.74 -30.19 1.66
N ARG A 7 29.42 -30.37 1.84
CA ARG A 7 28.41 -29.93 0.87
C ARG A 7 28.53 -28.41 0.76
N ARG A 8 29.13 -27.97 -0.35
CA ARG A 8 29.18 -26.58 -0.76
C ARG A 8 27.74 -26.08 -0.96
N LEU A 9 27.18 -25.45 0.07
CA LEU A 9 26.04 -24.54 -0.07
C LEU A 9 26.51 -23.41 -0.99
N GLY A 10 26.09 -23.47 -2.26
CA GLY A 10 26.32 -22.37 -3.19
C GLY A 10 25.82 -21.07 -2.58
N ALA A 11 26.63 -20.02 -2.67
CA ALA A 11 26.23 -18.68 -2.30
C ALA A 11 24.96 -18.34 -3.08
N HIS A 12 23.82 -18.34 -2.38
CA HIS A 12 22.53 -18.01 -2.96
C HIS A 12 22.55 -16.49 -3.20
N VAL A 13 23.01 -16.10 -4.39
CA VAL A 13 23.09 -14.71 -4.82
C VAL A 13 21.67 -14.15 -4.80
N GLN A 14 21.43 -13.25 -3.85
CA GLN A 14 20.16 -12.56 -3.67
C GLN A 14 19.85 -11.78 -4.95
N ARG A 15 18.85 -12.27 -5.72
CA ARG A 15 18.39 -11.58 -6.93
C ARG A 15 17.73 -10.27 -6.51
N ARG A 16 18.10 -9.16 -7.15
CA ARG A 16 17.39 -7.88 -7.02
C ARG A 16 15.89 -8.13 -7.22
N GLY A 17 15.10 -7.86 -6.18
CA GLY A 17 13.64 -8.06 -6.22
C GLY A 17 13.11 -9.15 -5.29
N ASP A 18 13.98 -9.89 -4.58
CA ASP A 18 13.50 -10.80 -3.53
C ASP A 18 12.92 -9.97 -2.37
N GLY A 19 11.59 -9.95 -2.32
CA GLY A 19 10.81 -9.16 -1.38
C GLY A 19 11.03 -9.59 0.06
N PHE A 20 10.31 -8.96 0.97
CA PHE A 20 10.28 -9.45 2.36
C PHE A 20 9.37 -10.66 2.43
N THR A 21 9.90 -11.78 2.89
CA THR A 21 9.07 -12.94 3.24
C THR A 21 8.21 -12.61 4.47
N GLU A 22 7.13 -13.35 4.68
CA GLU A 22 6.28 -13.15 5.86
C GLU A 22 7.05 -13.44 7.16
N ALA A 23 7.83 -14.52 7.19
CA ALA A 23 8.69 -14.85 8.33
C ALA A 23 9.74 -13.77 8.62
N GLU A 24 10.38 -13.23 7.58
CA GLU A 24 11.32 -12.10 7.70
C GLU A 24 10.59 -10.84 8.22
N SER A 25 9.38 -10.57 7.74
CA SER A 25 8.57 -9.44 8.19
C SER A 25 8.18 -9.57 9.66
N ILE A 26 7.77 -10.76 10.11
CA ILE A 26 7.44 -11.02 11.52
C ILE A 26 8.69 -10.93 12.41
N GLY A 27 9.81 -11.50 12.00
CA GLY A 27 11.07 -11.40 12.74
C GLY A 27 11.55 -9.96 12.88
N MET A 28 11.50 -9.18 11.80
CA MET A 28 11.79 -7.74 11.83
C MET A 28 10.87 -6.99 12.82
N LEU A 29 9.57 -7.29 12.83
CA LEU A 29 8.62 -6.64 13.74
C LEU A 29 8.88 -6.98 15.21
N GLN A 30 9.29 -8.20 15.53
CA GLN A 30 9.69 -8.58 16.89
C GLN A 30 10.92 -7.80 17.36
N LEU A 31 11.92 -7.63 16.49
CA LEU A 31 13.10 -6.81 16.80
C LEU A 31 12.72 -5.35 17.01
N VAL A 32 11.85 -4.78 16.16
CA VAL A 32 11.36 -3.41 16.32
C VAL A 32 10.63 -3.26 17.65
N ARG A 33 9.70 -4.16 17.98
CA ARG A 33 8.96 -4.14 19.25
C ARG A 33 9.87 -4.06 20.46
N ASN A 34 10.92 -4.87 20.48
CA ASN A 34 11.82 -4.98 21.64
C ASN A 34 12.91 -3.90 21.70
N ARG A 35 13.34 -3.37 20.55
CA ARG A 35 14.58 -2.57 20.44
C ARG A 35 14.45 -1.28 19.62
N TRP A 36 13.23 -0.80 19.34
CA TRP A 36 13.05 0.43 18.56
C TRP A 36 13.74 1.66 19.17
N ARG A 37 13.93 1.69 20.50
CA ARG A 37 14.63 2.77 21.21
C ARG A 37 16.15 2.74 20.99
N GLU A 38 16.72 1.58 20.69
CA GLU A 38 18.15 1.40 20.42
C GLU A 38 18.54 1.93 19.02
N GLY A 39 17.55 2.15 18.14
CA GLY A 39 17.75 2.68 16.81
C GLY A 39 17.73 1.63 15.71
N TRP A 40 17.55 2.09 14.47
CA TRP A 40 17.36 1.21 13.30
C TRP A 40 18.64 0.48 12.87
N ASP A 41 19.81 1.00 13.20
CA ASP A 41 21.09 0.35 12.86
C ASP A 41 21.31 -0.92 13.67
N VAL A 42 20.99 -0.90 14.97
CA VAL A 42 21.05 -2.08 15.85
C VAL A 42 20.04 -3.15 15.38
N ILE A 43 18.83 -2.72 15.03
CA ILE A 43 17.81 -3.61 14.48
C ILE A 43 18.29 -4.26 13.18
N ALA A 44 18.93 -3.50 12.29
CA ALA A 44 19.47 -4.03 11.04
C ALA A 44 20.60 -5.06 11.28
N GLN A 45 21.49 -4.79 12.23
CA GLN A 45 22.54 -5.72 12.61
C GLN A 45 21.97 -7.05 13.12
N LEU A 46 21.02 -7.00 14.05
CA LEU A 46 20.37 -8.19 14.61
C LEU A 46 19.54 -8.93 13.57
N HIS A 47 18.83 -8.20 12.72
CA HIS A 47 18.06 -8.79 11.62
C HIS A 47 18.98 -9.55 10.66
N ASN A 48 20.10 -8.96 10.26
CA ASN A 48 21.05 -9.61 9.36
C ASN A 48 21.77 -10.80 10.01
N ALA A 49 21.93 -10.79 11.33
CA ALA A 49 22.41 -11.96 12.08
C ALA A 49 21.39 -13.12 12.08
N GLN A 50 20.09 -12.81 12.21
CA GLN A 50 19.02 -13.81 12.17
C GLN A 50 18.72 -14.31 10.75
N PHE A 51 18.79 -13.42 9.77
CA PHE A 51 18.48 -13.66 8.37
C PHE A 51 19.71 -13.43 7.49
N ALA A 52 20.76 -14.23 7.69
CA ALA A 52 22.03 -14.13 6.95
C ALA A 52 21.87 -14.22 5.42
N LYS A 53 20.75 -14.79 4.94
CA LYS A 53 20.40 -14.86 3.52
C LYS A 53 19.90 -13.53 2.93
N HIS A 54 19.43 -12.61 3.76
CA HIS A 54 18.81 -11.36 3.34
C HIS A 54 19.51 -10.18 4.02
N SER A 55 20.53 -9.63 3.35
CA SER A 55 21.21 -8.43 3.86
C SER A 55 20.32 -7.20 3.64
N ARG A 56 19.70 -6.71 4.72
CA ARG A 56 18.83 -5.52 4.71
C ARG A 56 19.52 -4.34 5.39
N SER A 57 19.36 -3.14 4.82
CA SER A 57 19.80 -1.90 5.46
C SER A 57 18.75 -1.37 6.44
N ALA A 58 19.17 -0.57 7.42
CA ALA A 58 18.29 0.13 8.36
C ALA A 58 17.13 0.86 7.65
N ASP A 59 17.45 1.60 6.57
CA ASP A 59 16.45 2.29 5.75
C ASP A 59 15.45 1.34 5.09
N SER A 60 15.89 0.17 4.63
CA SER A 60 15.01 -0.81 3.99
C SER A 60 14.03 -1.43 4.99
N LEU A 61 14.48 -1.73 6.22
CA LEU A 61 13.64 -2.23 7.30
C LEU A 61 12.65 -1.15 7.75
N LYS A 62 13.12 0.10 7.93
CA LYS A 62 12.26 1.24 8.26
C LYS A 62 11.19 1.50 7.21
N LYS A 63 11.54 1.43 5.92
CA LYS A 63 10.60 1.53 4.79
C LYS A 63 9.58 0.39 4.80
N LYS A 64 10.03 -0.86 5.03
CA LYS A 64 9.15 -2.02 5.11
C LYS A 64 8.18 -1.91 6.30
N PHE A 65 8.67 -1.56 7.49
CA PHE A 65 7.85 -1.31 8.66
C PHE A 65 6.81 -0.21 8.39
N SER A 66 7.27 0.90 7.79
CA SER A 66 6.41 2.03 7.45
C SER A 66 5.30 1.66 6.47
N ARG A 67 5.60 0.77 5.51
CA ARG A 67 4.61 0.25 4.58
C ARG A 67 3.60 -0.67 5.25
N LEU A 68 4.03 -1.50 6.22
CA LEU A 68 3.16 -2.44 6.92
C LEU A 68 2.16 -1.71 7.84
N TYR A 69 2.61 -0.81 8.71
CA TYR A 69 1.70 -0.15 9.65
C TYR A 69 0.77 0.87 8.97
N ARG A 70 1.13 1.39 7.78
CA ARG A 70 0.24 2.26 6.99
C ARG A 70 -0.72 1.49 6.09
N SER A 71 -0.51 0.18 5.91
CA SER A 71 -1.39 -0.63 5.08
C SER A 71 -2.68 -0.99 5.82
N THR A 72 -3.79 -0.99 5.10
CA THR A 72 -5.09 -1.41 5.61
C THR A 72 -5.04 -2.90 5.95
N ILE A 73 -5.58 -3.28 7.12
CA ILE A 73 -5.62 -4.67 7.57
C ILE A 73 -6.49 -5.48 6.58
N PRO A 74 -5.90 -6.44 5.84
CA PRO A 74 -6.66 -7.28 4.93
C PRO A 74 -7.61 -8.22 5.69
N PRO A 75 -8.66 -8.75 5.03
CA PRO A 75 -9.51 -9.77 5.63
C PRO A 75 -8.69 -11.00 6.07
N ARG A 76 -9.18 -11.69 7.11
CA ARG A 76 -8.48 -12.82 7.75
C ARG A 76 -8.20 -13.92 6.71
N GLY A 77 -6.95 -14.39 6.66
CA GLY A 77 -6.51 -15.41 5.69
C GLY A 77 -5.85 -14.86 4.42
N ALA A 78 -5.87 -13.53 4.20
CA ALA A 78 -5.11 -12.92 3.12
C ALA A 78 -3.59 -12.90 3.40
N LYS A 79 -2.78 -12.87 2.34
CA LYS A 79 -1.31 -12.85 2.44
C LYS A 79 -0.84 -11.65 3.26
N ASN A 80 0.10 -11.86 4.19
CA ASN A 80 0.64 -10.85 5.12
C ASN A 80 -0.35 -10.31 6.16
N HIS A 81 -1.54 -10.91 6.33
CA HIS A 81 -2.49 -10.47 7.36
C HIS A 81 -1.83 -10.41 8.75
N GLN A 82 -1.08 -11.44 9.13
CA GLN A 82 -0.40 -11.49 10.43
C GLN A 82 0.64 -10.37 10.58
N ALA A 83 1.47 -10.14 9.56
CA ALA A 83 2.51 -9.12 9.59
C ALA A 83 1.92 -7.70 9.65
N ILE A 84 0.82 -7.42 8.94
CA ILE A 84 0.18 -6.10 8.94
C ILE A 84 -0.47 -5.84 10.30
N THR A 85 -1.27 -6.77 10.82
CA THR A 85 -1.90 -6.65 12.14
C THR A 85 -0.85 -6.46 13.23
N PHE A 86 0.24 -7.23 13.19
CA PHE A 86 1.31 -7.09 14.17
C PHE A 86 2.05 -5.75 14.06
N ALA A 87 2.25 -5.23 12.84
CA ALA A 87 2.86 -3.91 12.65
C ALA A 87 2.03 -2.76 13.25
N HIS A 88 0.70 -2.84 13.17
CA HIS A 88 -0.20 -1.88 13.83
C HIS A 88 -0.04 -1.90 15.35
N VAL A 89 0.03 -3.10 15.95
CA VAL A 89 0.26 -3.26 17.39
C VAL A 89 1.61 -2.66 17.80
N VAL A 90 2.69 -3.02 17.09
CA VAL A 90 4.03 -2.51 17.38
C VAL A 90 4.09 -0.98 17.23
N HIS A 91 3.48 -0.42 16.19
CA HIS A 91 3.44 1.03 16.00
C HIS A 91 2.66 1.75 17.11
N LYS A 92 1.54 1.18 17.57
CA LYS A 92 0.78 1.70 18.71
C LYS A 92 1.63 1.70 19.98
N GLU A 93 2.32 0.60 20.29
CA GLU A 93 3.23 0.50 21.44
C GLU A 93 4.39 1.51 21.36
N MET A 94 4.93 1.74 20.16
CA MET A 94 5.99 2.74 19.96
C MET A 94 5.52 4.17 20.25
N ILE A 95 4.26 4.50 19.93
CA ILE A 95 3.68 5.82 20.20
C ILE A 95 3.31 5.98 21.68
N GLU A 96 2.65 4.96 22.25
CA GLU A 96 2.19 4.99 23.64
C GLU A 96 3.34 4.88 24.63
N GLY A 97 4.51 4.41 24.18
CA GLY A 97 5.74 4.39 24.96
C GLY A 97 5.76 3.33 26.07
N VAL A 98 4.71 2.51 26.18
CA VAL A 98 4.57 1.45 27.17
C VAL A 98 5.40 0.24 26.72
N PRO A 99 6.51 -0.11 27.41
CA PRO A 99 7.19 -1.36 27.14
C PRO A 99 6.31 -2.54 27.61
N PRO A 100 6.27 -3.67 26.88
CA PRO A 100 5.59 -4.85 27.38
C PRO A 100 6.29 -5.30 28.66
N ALA A 101 5.52 -5.45 29.74
CA ALA A 101 6.00 -6.09 30.96
C ALA A 101 6.59 -7.47 30.60
N PRO A 102 7.76 -7.84 31.14
CA PRO A 102 8.40 -9.11 30.84
C PRO A 102 7.54 -10.25 31.41
N GLY A 103 6.70 -10.86 30.57
CA GLY A 103 5.84 -11.98 30.97
C GLY A 103 4.52 -12.14 30.21
N GLY A 104 4.13 -11.18 29.36
CA GLY A 104 2.89 -11.27 28.57
C GLY A 104 3.02 -12.19 27.36
N VAL A 105 2.86 -13.50 27.57
CA VAL A 105 2.43 -14.43 26.50
C VAL A 105 1.16 -13.85 25.85
N PRO A 106 1.00 -13.86 24.52
CA PRO A 106 -0.24 -13.42 23.90
C PRO A 106 -1.35 -14.41 24.28
N SER A 107 -2.09 -14.06 25.33
CA SER A 107 -3.31 -14.74 25.69
C SER A 107 -4.27 -14.60 24.52
N ARG A 108 -4.71 -15.75 24.03
CA ARG A 108 -5.85 -15.91 23.13
C ARG A 108 -7.07 -15.36 23.84
N THR A 109 -7.39 -14.08 23.66
CA THR A 109 -8.67 -13.52 24.13
C THR A 109 -9.76 -13.93 23.16
N GLN A 110 -10.40 -15.02 23.56
CA GLN A 110 -11.75 -15.39 23.26
C GLN A 110 -12.69 -14.51 24.12
N ASP A 111 -13.78 -14.06 23.49
CA ASP A 111 -15.08 -13.62 24.02
C ASP A 111 -15.19 -12.42 25.00
N GLY A 112 -16.20 -11.58 24.72
CA GLY A 112 -16.66 -10.43 25.51
C GLY A 112 -16.91 -9.22 24.61
N ALA A 113 -17.96 -9.24 23.79
CA ALA A 113 -19.27 -8.66 24.13
C ALA A 113 -19.21 -7.14 24.29
N ASP A 114 -19.44 -6.44 23.19
CA ASP A 114 -20.23 -5.21 23.23
C ASP A 114 -21.16 -5.19 22.02
N GLU A 115 -22.40 -4.98 22.36
CA GLU A 115 -23.60 -5.07 21.57
C GLU A 115 -23.68 -3.83 20.67
N THR A 116 -23.82 -4.00 19.36
CA THR A 116 -24.47 -2.97 18.55
C THR A 116 -25.19 -3.64 17.38
N GLU A 117 -26.50 -3.66 17.56
CA GLU A 117 -27.52 -4.07 16.61
C GLU A 117 -27.40 -3.29 15.31
N HIS A 118 -27.18 -3.97 14.19
CA HIS A 118 -27.63 -3.60 12.84
C HIS A 118 -27.63 -4.89 12.01
N SER A 119 -28.73 -5.66 12.05
CA SER A 119 -29.81 -5.58 11.07
C SER A 119 -29.28 -5.48 9.64
N TRP A 120 -29.25 -6.60 8.92
CA TRP A 120 -30.07 -6.87 7.73
C TRP A 120 -29.68 -8.23 7.11
N VAL A 121 -30.64 -9.16 7.19
CA VAL A 121 -30.93 -10.32 6.32
C VAL A 121 -29.78 -11.19 5.79
N ASP A 122 -29.67 -12.36 6.42
CA ASP A 122 -29.11 -13.59 5.86
C ASP A 122 -30.24 -14.35 5.16
N THR A 123 -30.06 -14.67 3.87
CA THR A 123 -30.82 -15.71 3.17
C THR A 123 -29.82 -16.75 2.70
N ALA A 124 -29.87 -17.91 3.33
CA ALA A 124 -29.20 -19.14 2.93
C ALA A 124 -29.77 -19.66 1.57
N GLU A 125 -29.21 -20.61 0.82
CA GLU A 125 -28.52 -21.83 1.20
C GLU A 125 -28.03 -22.59 -0.09
N VAL A 126 -26.90 -23.33 0.03
CA VAL A 126 -26.47 -24.60 -0.65
C VAL A 126 -26.01 -24.70 -2.16
N PRO A 127 -25.35 -25.81 -2.61
CA PRO A 127 -23.89 -25.96 -2.75
C PRO A 127 -23.42 -26.47 -4.14
N THR A 128 -22.11 -26.63 -4.41
CA THR A 128 -21.54 -27.89 -4.96
C THR A 128 -20.01 -27.95 -5.06
N ALA A 129 -19.54 -29.19 -5.11
CA ALA A 129 -18.21 -29.79 -4.98
C ALA A 129 -17.08 -29.37 -5.96
N ALA A 130 -15.86 -29.50 -5.41
CA ALA A 130 -14.62 -30.09 -5.94
C ALA A 130 -14.36 -30.16 -7.46
N THR A 131 -13.12 -29.81 -7.88
CA THR A 131 -12.15 -30.73 -8.53
C THR A 131 -10.83 -29.99 -8.88
N SER A 132 -9.78 -30.80 -8.95
CA SER A 132 -8.32 -30.66 -8.94
C SER A 132 -7.55 -30.01 -10.13
N SER A 133 -6.44 -29.33 -9.79
CA SER A 133 -5.05 -29.44 -10.36
C SER A 133 -4.78 -29.02 -11.86
N PRO A 134 -3.52 -29.01 -12.39
CA PRO A 134 -2.70 -27.79 -12.53
C PRO A 134 -2.05 -27.50 -13.92
N ALA A 135 -1.44 -26.30 -14.05
CA ALA A 135 -0.29 -25.90 -14.91
C ALA A 135 -0.52 -25.65 -16.44
N PRO A 136 0.43 -25.09 -17.25
CA PRO A 136 1.43 -24.01 -17.02
C PRO A 136 1.56 -22.96 -18.17
N VAL A 137 2.45 -21.97 -17.95
CA VAL A 137 3.28 -21.14 -18.90
C VAL A 137 2.65 -20.26 -19.99
N SER A 138 3.03 -18.97 -20.01
CA SER A 138 3.96 -18.39 -21.00
C SER A 138 4.20 -16.88 -20.81
N VAL A 139 5.47 -16.50 -20.92
CA VAL A 139 6.00 -15.12 -20.98
C VAL A 139 6.05 -14.65 -22.44
N PRO A 140 6.14 -13.32 -22.68
CA PRO A 140 7.30 -12.89 -23.46
C PRO A 140 8.03 -11.67 -22.86
N ALA A 141 9.32 -11.66 -23.20
CA ALA A 141 10.32 -10.67 -22.86
C ALA A 141 10.25 -9.46 -23.81
N THR A 142 10.56 -8.27 -23.29
CA THR A 142 10.97 -7.12 -24.11
C THR A 142 12.28 -6.58 -23.59
N VAL A 143 13.24 -6.52 -24.50
CA VAL A 143 14.61 -6.01 -24.37
C VAL A 143 14.61 -4.51 -24.63
N ALA A 144 15.29 -3.71 -23.79
CA ALA A 144 15.98 -2.49 -24.19
C ALA A 144 16.93 -1.99 -23.07
N THR A 145 18.21 -1.86 -23.42
CA THR A 145 19.30 -1.21 -22.67
C THR A 145 19.52 0.24 -23.21
N PRO A 146 20.53 1.01 -22.77
CA PRO A 146 20.40 2.17 -21.86
C PRO A 146 20.69 3.52 -22.57
N PRO A 147 20.78 4.65 -21.82
CA PRO A 147 22.13 5.20 -21.68
C PRO A 147 22.50 5.71 -20.28
N THR A 148 23.82 5.69 -20.12
CA THR A 148 24.71 6.11 -19.05
C THR A 148 24.65 7.62 -18.78
N ALA A 149 24.63 8.01 -17.50
CA ALA A 149 25.25 9.26 -17.04
C ALA A 149 25.68 9.12 -15.57
N ALA A 150 26.98 9.22 -15.36
CA ALA A 150 27.64 9.25 -14.07
C ALA A 150 27.48 10.61 -13.40
N SER A 151 27.30 10.66 -12.07
CA SER A 151 27.98 11.64 -11.21
C SER A 151 27.88 11.27 -9.73
N ALA A 152 28.96 11.58 -9.02
CA ALA A 152 29.39 11.08 -7.71
C ALA A 152 28.56 11.57 -6.49
N PRO A 153 28.66 10.88 -5.34
CA PRO A 153 28.05 11.30 -4.07
C PRO A 153 28.82 12.47 -3.43
N ARG A 154 28.11 13.57 -3.16
CA ARG A 154 28.60 14.70 -2.34
C ARG A 154 28.50 14.36 -0.84
N PRO A 155 29.59 14.40 -0.06
CA PRO A 155 29.53 14.34 1.39
C PRO A 155 29.11 15.72 1.94
N ARG A 156 27.93 15.81 2.59
CA ARG A 156 27.56 16.98 3.38
C ARG A 156 28.19 16.85 4.76
N ALA A 157 29.37 17.46 4.92
CA ALA A 157 29.95 17.75 6.21
C ALA A 157 29.02 18.68 7.00
N ARG A 158 28.66 18.28 8.23
CA ARG A 158 28.10 19.16 9.26
C ARG A 158 29.17 20.17 9.65
N MET A 159 28.95 21.45 9.37
CA MET A 159 29.69 22.52 10.05
C MET A 159 29.04 22.77 11.42
N PRO A 160 29.83 22.91 12.51
CA PRO A 160 29.32 23.40 13.77
C PRO A 160 28.97 24.89 13.65
N ARG A 161 27.81 25.23 14.21
CA ARG A 161 27.22 26.57 14.25
C ARG A 161 28.06 27.45 15.19
N PRO A 162 28.60 28.60 14.76
CA PRO A 162 29.21 29.54 15.69
C PRO A 162 28.09 30.15 16.56
N THR A 163 28.27 30.04 17.87
CA THR A 163 27.49 30.77 18.87
C THR A 163 27.77 32.26 18.69
N THR A 164 26.77 33.00 18.20
CA THR A 164 26.77 34.47 18.23
C THR A 164 26.58 34.91 19.68
N GLU A 165 27.69 35.02 20.38
CA GLU A 165 27.79 35.67 21.67
C GLU A 165 27.64 37.18 21.43
N TRP A 166 26.47 37.73 21.76
CA TRP A 166 26.30 39.18 21.89
C TRP A 166 27.03 39.62 23.17
N GLN A 167 28.36 39.77 23.09
CA GLN A 167 29.09 40.58 24.05
C GLN A 167 28.74 42.04 23.79
N HIS A 168 27.90 42.61 24.64
CA HIS A 168 27.78 44.06 24.79
C HIS A 168 28.98 44.54 25.62
N PRO A 169 29.91 45.35 25.07
CA PRO A 169 30.79 46.13 25.93
C PRO A 169 29.97 47.27 26.55
N ALA A 170 29.61 47.10 27.82
CA ALA A 170 29.14 48.19 28.66
C ALA A 170 30.31 49.13 28.97
N VAL A 171 30.54 50.10 28.09
CA VAL A 171 31.28 51.33 28.43
C VAL A 171 30.58 52.49 27.70
N PHE A 172 29.74 53.21 28.41
CA PHE A 172 29.29 54.54 28.01
C PHE A 172 29.82 55.57 29.02
N PRO A 173 30.42 56.68 28.54
CA PRO A 173 30.80 57.78 29.42
C PRO A 173 29.53 58.51 29.88
N ALA A 174 29.48 58.80 31.18
CA ALA A 174 28.45 59.63 31.78
C ALA A 174 28.77 61.10 31.47
N ASP A 175 28.34 61.60 30.32
CA ASP A 175 28.06 63.03 30.20
C ASP A 175 27.15 63.37 29.02
N ALA A 176 26.08 64.11 29.34
CA ALA A 176 25.16 64.84 28.46
C ALA A 176 24.60 64.14 27.20
N THR A 177 23.41 63.54 27.31
CA THR A 177 22.49 63.37 26.17
C THR A 177 21.08 63.82 26.52
N PRO A 178 20.44 64.68 25.70
CA PRO A 178 19.06 65.11 25.91
C PRO A 178 18.13 63.90 25.78
N LEU A 179 17.10 63.84 26.63
CA LEU A 179 16.08 62.79 26.68
C LEU A 179 15.63 62.43 25.25
N PRO A 180 15.74 61.16 24.82
CA PRO A 180 15.29 60.74 23.50
C PRO A 180 13.79 61.02 23.42
N THR A 181 13.41 61.88 22.49
CA THR A 181 12.04 62.34 22.29
C THR A 181 11.10 61.15 22.08
N ASP A 182 10.01 61.12 22.84
CA ASP A 182 8.96 60.07 22.80
C ASP A 182 8.50 59.73 21.37
N ASP A 183 8.55 60.71 20.45
CA ASP A 183 8.22 60.55 19.04
C ASP A 183 9.08 59.49 18.32
N LEU A 184 10.37 59.39 18.64
CA LEU A 184 11.24 58.39 18.03
C LEU A 184 10.87 56.98 18.51
N LEU A 185 10.62 56.82 19.80
CA LEU A 185 10.21 55.55 20.40
C LEU A 185 8.88 55.08 19.80
N THR A 186 7.94 56.02 19.66
CA THR A 186 6.61 55.78 19.08
C THR A 186 6.69 55.40 17.61
N SER A 187 7.58 56.05 16.85
CA SER A 187 7.89 55.72 15.45
C SER A 187 8.43 54.28 15.30
N VAL A 188 9.43 53.92 16.11
CA VAL A 188 10.02 52.57 16.10
C VAL A 188 8.99 51.51 16.47
N LEU A 189 8.15 51.78 17.47
CA LEU A 189 7.07 50.87 17.87
C LEU A 189 6.07 50.62 16.72
N LYS A 190 5.66 51.66 16.00
CA LYS A 190 4.78 51.53 14.81
C LYS A 190 5.41 50.70 13.71
N VAL A 191 6.71 50.87 13.44
CA VAL A 191 7.43 50.06 12.45
C VAL A 191 7.50 48.59 12.87
N ILE A 192 7.75 48.32 14.15
CA ILE A 192 7.80 46.96 14.69
C ILE A 192 6.41 46.29 14.60
N LEU A 193 5.33 46.98 15.01
CA LEU A 193 3.97 46.45 14.90
C LEU A 193 3.59 46.19 13.44
N ARG A 194 3.88 47.12 12.52
CA ARG A 194 3.60 46.93 11.09
C ARG A 194 4.41 45.76 10.51
N SER A 195 5.67 45.61 10.92
CA SER A 195 6.52 44.48 10.52
C SER A 195 6.02 43.15 11.08
N GLN A 196 5.46 43.16 12.29
CA GLN A 196 4.90 41.95 12.88
C GLN A 196 3.60 41.55 12.18
N TYR A 197 2.70 42.51 11.97
CA TYR A 197 1.46 42.30 11.22
C TYR A 197 1.73 41.79 9.79
N GLN A 198 2.73 42.33 9.11
CA GLN A 198 3.12 41.86 7.78
C GLN A 198 3.57 40.39 7.81
N ARG A 199 4.40 40.01 8.78
CA ARG A 199 4.84 38.62 8.93
C ARG A 199 3.70 37.68 9.30
N ASP A 200 2.70 38.16 10.05
CA ASP A 200 1.53 37.37 10.40
C ASP A 200 0.61 37.16 9.20
N LEU A 201 0.41 38.20 8.37
CA LEU A 201 -0.25 38.10 7.08
C LEU A 201 0.44 37.08 6.17
N ASP A 202 1.76 37.16 6.02
CA ASP A 202 2.51 36.24 5.15
C ASP A 202 2.39 34.78 5.66
N ARG A 203 2.37 34.56 6.98
CA ARG A 203 2.13 33.23 7.58
C ARG A 203 0.71 32.73 7.36
N GLU A 204 -0.27 33.63 7.37
CA GLU A 204 -1.67 33.29 7.13
C GLU A 204 -1.92 32.95 5.67
N GLU A 205 -1.35 33.72 4.75
CA GLU A 205 -1.37 33.43 3.31
C GLU A 205 -0.67 32.10 2.99
N GLU A 206 0.48 31.82 3.62
CA GLU A 206 1.14 30.52 3.46
C GLU A 206 0.29 29.35 3.97
N ARG A 207 -0.43 29.55 5.09
CA ARG A 207 -1.37 28.55 5.62
C ARG A 207 -2.53 28.32 4.65
N GLN A 208 -3.16 29.38 4.14
CA GLN A 208 -4.20 29.28 3.13
C GLN A 208 -3.71 28.54 1.89
N ARG A 209 -2.53 28.88 1.36
CA ARG A 209 -1.98 28.21 0.19
C ARG A 209 -1.75 26.71 0.41
N ARG A 210 -1.29 26.31 1.60
CA ARG A 210 -1.14 24.89 1.96
C ARG A 210 -2.49 24.20 2.11
N ASP A 211 -3.51 24.88 2.61
CA ASP A 211 -4.87 24.34 2.73
C ASP A 211 -5.53 24.15 1.37
N GLU A 212 -5.41 25.14 0.48
CA GLU A 212 -5.88 25.04 -0.90
C GLU A 212 -5.15 23.92 -1.66
N GLU A 213 -3.83 23.78 -1.50
CA GLU A 213 -3.09 22.67 -2.12
C GLU A 213 -3.55 21.31 -1.56
N ARG A 214 -3.78 21.22 -0.25
CA ARG A 214 -4.33 20.00 0.39
C ARG A 214 -5.73 19.70 -0.15
N GLN A 215 -6.56 20.72 -0.33
CA GLN A 215 -7.90 20.59 -0.87
C GLN A 215 -7.89 20.13 -2.33
N ARG A 216 -7.07 20.75 -3.18
CA ARG A 216 -6.89 20.32 -4.59
C ARG A 216 -6.46 18.87 -4.69
N ARG A 217 -5.55 18.42 -3.83
CA ARG A 217 -5.12 17.00 -3.80
C ARG A 217 -6.24 16.06 -3.38
N ARG A 218 -7.14 16.48 -2.49
CA ARG A 218 -8.31 15.68 -2.09
C ARG A 218 -9.30 15.58 -3.24
N GLU A 219 -9.62 16.70 -3.88
CA GLU A 219 -10.53 16.77 -5.02
C GLU A 219 -10.00 15.95 -6.22
N GLU A 220 -8.71 16.05 -6.54
CA GLU A 220 -8.10 15.25 -7.60
C GLU A 220 -8.13 13.74 -7.27
N ALA A 221 -7.85 13.36 -6.02
CA ALA A 221 -7.91 11.97 -5.59
C ALA A 221 -9.35 11.42 -5.62
N GLU A 222 -10.34 12.26 -5.32
CA GLU A 222 -11.75 11.91 -5.39
C GLU A 222 -12.21 11.76 -6.84
N GLN A 223 -11.81 12.66 -7.73
CA GLN A 223 -12.08 12.53 -9.17
C GLN A 223 -11.50 11.24 -9.74
N ARG A 224 -10.26 10.89 -9.39
CA ARG A 224 -9.65 9.62 -9.82
C ARG A 224 -10.43 8.40 -9.33
N ARG A 225 -10.98 8.44 -8.12
CA ARG A 225 -11.83 7.36 -7.60
C ARG A 225 -13.14 7.27 -8.37
N GLN A 226 -13.80 8.39 -8.62
CA GLN A 226 -15.04 8.43 -9.41
C GLN A 226 -14.82 7.93 -10.84
N GLU A 227 -13.71 8.30 -11.48
CA GLU A 227 -13.36 7.82 -12.82
C GLU A 227 -13.07 6.30 -12.82
N GLU A 228 -12.34 5.79 -11.81
CA GLU A 228 -12.09 4.35 -11.68
C GLU A 228 -13.37 3.56 -11.45
N ASP A 229 -14.28 4.06 -10.59
CA ASP A 229 -15.56 3.41 -10.33
C ASP A 229 -16.45 3.42 -11.58
N ARG A 230 -16.50 4.54 -12.31
CA ARG A 230 -17.19 4.61 -13.60
C ARG A 230 -16.64 3.60 -14.60
N ARG A 231 -15.32 3.47 -14.69
CA ARG A 231 -14.67 2.48 -15.57
C ARG A 231 -15.03 1.04 -15.17
N ARG A 232 -15.14 0.75 -13.87
CA ARG A 232 -15.57 -0.56 -13.38
C ARG A 232 -17.03 -0.84 -13.72
N ASP A 233 -17.89 0.17 -13.64
CA ASP A 233 -19.30 0.02 -14.00
C ASP A 233 -19.48 -0.19 -15.50
N GLU A 234 -18.75 0.55 -16.34
CA GLU A 234 -18.70 0.33 -17.79
C GLU A 234 -18.21 -1.10 -18.12
N GLU A 235 -17.20 -1.62 -17.42
CA GLU A 235 -16.73 -3.01 -17.59
C GLU A 235 -17.81 -4.03 -17.18
N ARG A 236 -18.53 -3.78 -16.07
CA ARG A 236 -19.62 -4.66 -15.62
C ARG A 236 -20.75 -4.67 -16.63
N GLU A 237 -21.11 -3.52 -17.18
CA GLU A 237 -22.15 -3.40 -18.19
C GLU A 237 -21.74 -4.10 -19.49
N GLU A 238 -20.51 -3.93 -19.94
CA GLU A 238 -19.99 -4.62 -21.11
C GLU A 238 -20.01 -6.15 -20.92
N ARG A 239 -19.63 -6.64 -19.73
CA ARG A 239 -19.75 -8.06 -19.39
C ARG A 239 -21.19 -8.55 -19.42
N ARG A 240 -22.15 -7.74 -18.96
CA ARG A 240 -23.59 -8.06 -19.04
C ARG A 240 -24.03 -8.17 -20.50
N ARG A 241 -23.71 -7.18 -21.34
CA ARG A 241 -24.03 -7.19 -22.79
C ARG A 241 -23.46 -8.41 -23.49
N ARG A 242 -22.19 -8.75 -23.27
CA ARG A 242 -21.56 -9.96 -23.85
C ARG A 242 -22.15 -11.27 -23.31
N SER A 243 -22.74 -11.24 -22.12
CA SER A 243 -23.42 -12.41 -21.56
C SER A 243 -24.81 -12.58 -22.19
N GLU A 244 -25.54 -11.48 -22.32
CA GLU A 244 -26.85 -11.43 -22.97
C GLU A 244 -26.75 -11.86 -24.44
N GLU A 245 -25.78 -11.33 -25.19
CA GLU A 245 -25.51 -11.71 -26.58
C GLU A 245 -25.23 -13.22 -26.71
N ARG A 246 -24.41 -13.80 -25.81
CA ARG A 246 -24.16 -15.25 -25.79
C ARG A 246 -25.40 -16.07 -25.43
N THR A 247 -26.34 -15.52 -24.67
CA THR A 247 -27.60 -16.23 -24.39
C THR A 247 -28.56 -16.15 -25.58
N GLU A 248 -28.60 -15.02 -26.28
CA GLU A 248 -29.37 -14.84 -27.51
C GLU A 248 -28.86 -15.72 -28.64
N GLU A 249 -27.54 -15.77 -28.86
CA GLU A 249 -26.92 -16.64 -29.86
C GLU A 249 -27.27 -18.12 -29.62
N ARG A 250 -27.22 -18.58 -28.36
CA ARG A 250 -27.65 -19.95 -28.01
C ARG A 250 -29.14 -20.16 -28.28
N ALA A 251 -29.99 -19.16 -28.03
CA ALA A 251 -31.41 -19.26 -28.29
C ALA A 251 -31.71 -19.30 -29.79
N GLU A 252 -31.02 -18.49 -30.60
CA GLU A 252 -31.16 -18.52 -32.05
C GLU A 252 -30.65 -19.84 -32.64
N ASN A 253 -29.51 -20.35 -32.16
CA ASN A 253 -28.98 -21.63 -32.60
C ASN A 253 -29.96 -22.79 -32.29
N ARG A 254 -30.65 -22.75 -31.13
CA ARG A 254 -31.75 -23.69 -30.84
C ARG A 254 -32.87 -23.59 -31.88
N ARG A 255 -33.32 -22.39 -32.24
CA ARG A 255 -34.36 -22.19 -33.27
C ARG A 255 -33.93 -22.73 -34.64
N ARG A 256 -32.69 -22.45 -35.06
CA ARG A 256 -32.14 -22.96 -36.33
C ARG A 256 -32.05 -24.49 -36.33
N HIS A 257 -31.63 -25.07 -35.21
CA HIS A 257 -31.56 -26.52 -35.04
C HIS A 257 -32.96 -27.16 -35.09
N GLU A 258 -33.96 -26.57 -34.43
CA GLU A 258 -35.35 -27.02 -34.49
C GLU A 258 -35.91 -26.96 -35.92
N GLN A 259 -35.68 -25.86 -36.64
CA GLN A 259 -36.08 -25.73 -38.05
C GLN A 259 -35.41 -26.80 -38.93
N PHE A 260 -34.13 -27.07 -38.71
CA PHE A 260 -33.41 -28.12 -39.41
C PHE A 260 -33.99 -29.52 -39.13
N MET A 261 -34.31 -29.82 -37.86
CA MET A 261 -34.93 -31.08 -37.46
C MET A 261 -36.33 -31.26 -38.07
N GLN A 262 -37.13 -30.19 -38.15
CA GLN A 262 -38.43 -30.22 -38.81
C GLN A 262 -38.30 -30.53 -40.31
N MET A 263 -37.35 -29.88 -41.00
CA MET A 263 -37.07 -30.15 -42.41
C MET A 263 -36.60 -31.60 -42.64
N MET A 264 -35.71 -32.12 -41.80
CA MET A 264 -35.27 -33.53 -41.85
C MET A 264 -36.44 -34.51 -41.65
N THR A 265 -37.32 -34.23 -40.68
CA THR A 265 -38.50 -35.07 -40.41
C THR A 265 -39.44 -35.12 -41.61
N LEU A 266 -39.67 -33.99 -42.28
CA LEU A 266 -40.47 -33.93 -43.51
C LEU A 266 -39.83 -34.72 -44.66
N LEU A 267 -38.51 -34.63 -44.84
CA LEU A 267 -37.80 -35.39 -45.88
C LEU A 267 -37.86 -36.90 -45.64
N VAL A 268 -37.62 -37.35 -44.41
CA VAL A 268 -37.73 -38.77 -44.04
C VAL A 268 -39.16 -39.26 -44.22
N SER A 269 -40.17 -38.49 -43.80
CA SER A 269 -41.58 -38.85 -43.96
C SER A 269 -42.02 -38.92 -45.43
N LYS A 270 -41.47 -38.04 -46.28
CA LYS A 270 -41.72 -38.06 -47.73
C LYS A 270 -41.08 -39.29 -48.39
N ASN A 271 -39.85 -39.65 -47.99
CA ASN A 271 -39.14 -40.81 -48.52
C ASN A 271 -39.77 -42.15 -48.08
N SER A 272 -40.27 -42.23 -46.84
CA SER A 272 -41.01 -43.42 -46.39
C SER A 272 -42.34 -43.60 -47.13
N ALA A 273 -43.03 -42.50 -47.45
CA ALA A 273 -44.28 -42.56 -48.22
C ALA A 273 -44.07 -42.98 -49.68
N SER A 274 -42.93 -42.63 -50.30
CA SER A 274 -42.58 -43.14 -51.63
C SER A 274 -42.22 -44.63 -51.62
N SER A 275 -41.43 -45.11 -50.65
CA SER A 275 -41.08 -46.54 -50.56
C SER A 275 -42.26 -47.46 -50.26
N GLN A 276 -43.29 -46.99 -49.56
CA GLN A 276 -44.50 -47.79 -49.35
C GLN A 276 -45.34 -47.95 -50.63
N ARG A 277 -45.39 -46.94 -51.50
CA ARG A 277 -46.09 -47.06 -52.81
C ARG A 277 -45.38 -48.02 -53.76
N ASP A 278 -44.06 -48.06 -53.73
CA ASP A 278 -43.28 -48.97 -54.58
C ASP A 278 -43.32 -50.44 -54.09
N ALA A 279 -43.76 -50.69 -52.85
CA ALA A 279 -43.90 -52.03 -52.27
C ALA A 279 -45.31 -52.64 -52.46
N GLU A 280 -46.29 -51.87 -52.93
CA GLU A 280 -47.68 -52.30 -53.17
C GLU A 280 -48.00 -52.59 -54.65
N CYS A 281 -47.00 -52.66 -55.54
CA CYS A 281 -47.11 -53.13 -56.93
C CYS A 281 -46.35 -54.44 -57.12
#